data_AF-A0A6M2A7M7-F1
#
_entry.id   AF-A0A6M2A7M7-F1
#
_cell.length_a   1.000
_cell.length_b   1.000
_cell.length_c   1.000
_cell.angle_alpha   90.00
_cell.angle_beta   90.00
_cell.angle_gamma   90.00
#
_symmetry.space_group_name_H-M   'P 1'
#
loop_
_entity.id
_entity.type
_entity.pdbx_description
1 polymer ?
#
loop_
_entity_poly.entity_id
_entity_poly.type
_entity_poly.pdbx_seq_one_letter_code
_entity_poly.pdbx_strand_id
1 'polypeptide(L)'
;MHLIETFYRLVSRFRYPVSLPEEVASDLGLHVPNSVSFQEFIQYLSSPEHRPTKLRRDMPRILAESAFESALKKESFKSCSFFSYYFNKSWLVFALHYDPEGRLRRVYLQCPNCISQEGFDIPI
;
A
#
# COMPACT_ATOMS: atom_id res chain seq x y z
N MET A 1 -18.50 20.06 -0.42
CA MET A 1 -17.70 18.90 0.03
C MET A 1 -16.20 19.01 -0.29
N HIS A 2 -15.77 19.46 -1.49
CA HIS A 2 -14.34 19.54 -1.85
C HIS A 2 -13.43 20.45 -1.01
N LEU A 3 -13.94 21.56 -0.47
CA LEU A 3 -13.15 22.48 0.36
C LEU A 3 -12.67 21.83 1.67
N ILE A 4 -13.53 21.01 2.27
CA ILE A 4 -13.27 20.31 3.52
C ILE A 4 -12.19 19.23 3.29
N GLU A 5 -12.31 18.43 2.22
CA GLU A 5 -11.30 17.42 1.86
C GLU A 5 -9.93 18.02 1.55
N THR A 6 -9.90 19.16 0.86
CA THR A 6 -8.64 19.86 0.54
C THR A 6 -7.97 20.39 1.80
N PHE A 7 -8.74 20.96 2.71
CA PHE A 7 -8.24 21.44 4.00
C PHE A 7 -7.72 20.28 4.86
N TYR A 8 -8.42 19.15 4.89
CA TYR A 8 -7.94 17.94 5.58
C TYR A 8 -6.65 17.41 4.98
N ARG A 9 -6.54 17.34 3.64
CA ARG A 9 -5.27 16.95 2.99
C ARG A 9 -4.12 17.87 3.38
N LEU A 10 -4.35 19.19 3.43
CA LEU A 10 -3.34 20.15 3.88
C LEU A 10 -2.89 19.90 5.32
N VAL A 11 -3.83 19.62 6.24
CA VAL A 11 -3.51 19.31 7.64
C VAL A 11 -2.79 17.95 7.76
N SER A 12 -3.24 16.93 7.03
CA SER A 12 -2.61 15.60 7.03
C SER A 12 -1.17 15.63 6.52
N ARG A 13 -0.83 16.55 5.59
CA ARG A 13 0.54 16.74 5.10
C ARG A 13 1.52 17.22 6.18
N PHE A 14 1.05 17.86 7.26
CA PHE A 14 1.92 18.18 8.41
C PHE A 14 2.32 16.93 9.18
N ARG A 15 1.47 15.89 9.20
CA ARG A 15 1.73 14.61 9.88
C ARG A 15 2.45 13.63 8.97
N TYR A 16 2.12 13.65 7.67
CA TYR A 16 2.58 12.73 6.65
C TYR A 16 3.07 13.53 5.43
N PRO A 17 4.30 14.07 5.49
CA PRO A 17 4.77 15.00 4.48
C PRO A 17 4.92 14.37 3.08
N VAL A 18 5.18 13.06 3.02
CA VAL A 18 5.55 12.38 1.77
C VAL A 18 4.39 11.55 1.20
N SER A 19 3.96 10.50 1.90
CA SER A 19 2.85 9.63 1.46
C SER A 19 1.68 9.71 2.44
N LEU A 20 0.46 9.79 1.94
CA LEU A 20 -0.76 9.74 2.75
C LEU A 20 -1.37 8.32 2.77
N PRO A 21 -2.01 7.89 3.87
CA PRO A 21 -2.71 6.60 3.92
C PRO A 21 -3.76 6.46 2.82
N GLU A 22 -4.46 7.53 2.48
CA GLU A 22 -5.51 7.55 1.45
C GLU A 22 -4.94 7.36 0.04
N GLU A 23 -3.71 7.79 -0.22
CA GLU A 23 -3.02 7.58 -1.50
C GLU A 23 -2.70 6.09 -1.69
N VAL A 24 -2.14 5.45 -0.64
CA VAL A 24 -1.84 4.01 -0.66
C VAL A 24 -3.13 3.18 -0.72
N ALA A 25 -4.17 3.58 0.01
CA ALA A 25 -5.46 2.92 -0.05
C ALA A 25 -6.06 2.99 -1.47
N SER A 26 -5.96 4.15 -2.12
CA SER A 26 -6.41 4.33 -3.51
C SER A 26 -5.65 3.41 -4.48
N ASP A 27 -4.32 3.29 -4.35
CA ASP A 27 -3.50 2.38 -5.15
C ASP A 27 -3.93 0.91 -5.00
N LEU A 28 -4.39 0.51 -3.81
CA LEU A 28 -4.90 -0.83 -3.53
C LEU A 28 -6.41 -1.00 -3.85
N GLY A 29 -7.11 0.09 -4.14
CA GLY A 29 -8.56 0.10 -4.31
C GLY A 29 -9.33 -0.15 -3.01
N LEU A 30 -8.76 0.28 -1.89
CA LEU A 30 -9.37 0.25 -0.57
C LEU A 30 -10.11 1.56 -0.30
N HIS A 31 -11.29 1.45 0.32
CA HIS A 31 -11.98 2.61 0.83
C HIS A 31 -11.67 2.76 2.32
N VAL A 32 -10.84 3.74 2.65
CA VAL A 32 -10.53 4.11 4.04
C VAL A 32 -11.11 5.49 4.32
N PRO A 33 -11.61 5.76 5.55
CA PRO A 33 -12.01 7.11 5.92
C PRO A 33 -10.88 8.11 5.70
N ASN A 34 -11.23 9.33 5.30
CA ASN A 34 -10.29 10.45 5.31
C ASN A 34 -9.82 10.65 6.76
N SER A 35 -8.50 10.88 6.96
CA SER A 35 -7.86 11.10 8.26
C SER A 35 -7.59 9.87 9.14
N VAL A 36 -7.60 8.66 8.56
CA VAL A 36 -7.16 7.45 9.28
C VAL A 36 -5.71 7.61 9.74
N SER A 37 -5.43 7.27 11.00
CA SER A 37 -4.06 7.25 11.49
C SER A 37 -3.30 6.08 10.85
N PHE A 38 -1.97 6.20 10.79
CA PHE A 38 -1.14 5.14 10.21
C PHE A 38 -1.38 3.76 10.87
N GLN A 39 -1.57 3.71 12.20
CA GLN A 39 -1.81 2.43 12.90
C GLN A 39 -3.14 1.80 12.52
N GLU A 40 -4.21 2.60 12.44
CA GLU A 40 -5.51 2.15 11.96
C GLU A 40 -5.42 1.72 10.48
N PHE A 41 -4.67 2.45 9.66
CA PHE A 41 -4.43 2.07 8.26
C PHE A 41 -3.78 0.69 8.13
N ILE A 42 -2.77 0.38 8.96
CA ILE A 42 -2.18 -0.95 9.02
C ILE A 42 -3.21 -2.01 9.41
N GLN A 43 -4.10 -1.72 10.37
CA GLN A 43 -5.18 -2.64 10.75
C GLN A 43 -6.16 -2.90 9.59
N TYR A 44 -6.44 -1.88 8.77
CA TYR A 44 -7.22 -2.07 7.54
C TYR A 44 -6.50 -3.02 6.57
N LEU A 45 -5.19 -2.84 6.35
CA LEU A 45 -4.40 -3.67 5.43
C LEU A 45 -4.26 -5.13 5.87
N SER A 46 -4.29 -5.40 7.18
CA SER A 46 -4.21 -6.77 7.72
C SER A 46 -5.58 -7.44 7.85
N SER A 47 -6.68 -6.69 7.75
CA SER A 47 -8.03 -7.21 7.93
C SER A 47 -8.51 -7.95 6.68
N PRO A 48 -8.96 -9.22 6.79
CA PRO A 48 -9.53 -9.98 5.68
C PRO A 48 -10.83 -9.39 5.12
N GLU A 49 -11.48 -8.49 5.85
CA GLU A 49 -12.72 -7.80 5.45
C GLU A 49 -12.44 -6.64 4.49
N HIS A 50 -11.20 -6.13 4.48
CA HIS A 50 -10.79 -4.96 3.72
C HIS A 50 -9.72 -5.34 2.69
N ARG A 51 -10.06 -6.29 1.81
CA ARG A 51 -9.11 -6.79 0.80
C ARG A 51 -8.89 -5.76 -0.31
N PRO A 52 -7.64 -5.59 -0.78
CA PRO A 52 -7.37 -4.83 -1.99
C PRO A 52 -8.26 -5.29 -3.15
N THR A 53 -8.87 -4.36 -3.86
CA THR A 53 -9.77 -4.69 -4.99
C THR A 53 -9.05 -4.61 -6.34
N LYS A 54 -7.96 -3.84 -6.40
CA LYS A 54 -7.10 -3.68 -7.58
C LYS A 54 -6.06 -4.80 -7.73
N LEU A 55 -5.77 -5.52 -6.65
CA LEU A 55 -4.87 -6.67 -6.67
C LEU A 55 -5.68 -7.96 -6.57
N ARG A 56 -5.31 -8.95 -7.37
CA ARG A 56 -5.94 -10.27 -7.37
C ARG A 56 -4.90 -11.33 -7.58
N ARG A 57 -5.09 -12.48 -6.94
CA ARG A 57 -4.31 -13.66 -7.26
C ARG A 57 -4.40 -13.98 -8.76
N ASP A 58 -3.29 -14.38 -9.33
CA ASP A 58 -3.09 -14.73 -10.74
C ASP A 58 -3.21 -13.56 -11.74
N MET A 59 -3.24 -12.32 -11.25
CA MET A 59 -3.17 -11.16 -12.14
C MET A 59 -1.79 -11.08 -12.81
N PRO A 60 -1.72 -10.68 -14.10
CA PRO A 60 -0.46 -10.41 -14.77
C PRO A 60 0.37 -9.34 -14.04
N ARG A 61 1.68 -9.54 -13.99
CA ARG A 61 2.64 -8.59 -13.41
C ARG A 61 2.40 -7.14 -13.81
N ILE A 62 2.26 -6.85 -15.11
CA ILE A 62 2.07 -5.48 -15.61
C ILE A 62 0.85 -4.81 -14.95
N LEU A 63 -0.25 -5.55 -14.79
CA LEU A 63 -1.45 -5.03 -14.13
C LEU A 63 -1.23 -4.87 -12.62
N ALA A 64 -0.53 -5.81 -11.97
CA ALA A 64 -0.23 -5.74 -10.55
C ALA A 64 0.63 -4.52 -10.21
N GLU A 65 1.70 -4.30 -10.98
CA GLU A 65 2.62 -3.18 -10.80
C GLU A 65 1.93 -1.84 -11.10
N SER A 66 0.99 -1.82 -12.05
CA SER A 66 0.23 -0.60 -12.39
C SER A 66 -0.67 -0.10 -11.26
N ALA A 67 -1.03 -0.95 -10.30
CA ALA A 67 -1.85 -0.55 -9.16
C ALA A 67 -1.15 0.46 -8.24
N PHE A 68 0.18 0.40 -8.16
CA PHE A 68 1.00 1.22 -7.25
C PHE A 68 1.42 2.53 -7.91
N GLU A 69 0.46 3.35 -8.34
CA GLU A 69 0.72 4.59 -9.07
C GLU A 69 1.50 5.60 -8.22
N SER A 70 1.10 5.79 -6.97
CA SER A 70 1.63 6.82 -6.07
C SER A 70 2.85 6.36 -5.25
N ALA A 71 3.38 5.16 -5.49
CA ALA A 71 4.59 4.68 -4.82
C ALA A 71 5.82 5.53 -5.18
N LEU A 72 6.61 5.89 -4.17
CA LEU A 72 7.80 6.74 -4.31
C LEU A 72 8.96 6.01 -4.96
N LYS A 73 9.08 4.70 -4.67
CA LYS A 73 10.10 3.83 -5.24
C LYS A 73 9.43 2.57 -5.78
N LYS A 74 9.82 2.18 -6.99
CA LYS A 74 9.33 0.98 -7.68
C LYS A 74 10.55 0.20 -8.14
N GLU A 75 10.72 -1.01 -7.63
CA GLU A 75 11.84 -1.89 -7.98
C GLU A 75 11.31 -3.21 -8.48
N SER A 76 11.70 -3.59 -9.70
CA SER A 76 11.21 -4.79 -10.37
C SER A 76 12.36 -5.78 -10.53
N PHE A 77 12.21 -6.96 -9.92
CA PHE A 77 13.14 -8.09 -10.01
C PHE A 77 12.50 -9.25 -10.78
N LYS A 78 13.24 -10.34 -11.01
CA LYS A 78 12.74 -11.47 -11.81
C LYS A 78 11.43 -12.07 -11.26
N SER A 79 11.41 -12.37 -9.96
CA SER A 79 10.28 -13.05 -9.29
C SER A 79 9.52 -12.17 -8.29
N CYS A 80 9.95 -10.91 -8.11
CA CYS A 80 9.30 -10.01 -7.17
C CYS A 80 9.34 -8.55 -7.62
N SER A 81 8.51 -7.72 -7.01
CA SER A 81 8.55 -6.26 -7.17
C SER A 81 8.24 -5.56 -5.86
N PHE A 82 8.92 -4.46 -5.61
CA PHE A 82 8.81 -3.70 -4.36
C PHE A 82 8.29 -2.30 -4.65
N PHE A 83 7.29 -1.88 -3.88
CA PHE A 83 6.68 -0.56 -3.95
C PHE A 83 6.77 0.10 -2.57
N SER A 84 7.49 1.21 -2.49
CA SER A 84 7.81 1.84 -1.21
C SER A 84 7.12 3.18 -1.06
N TYR A 85 6.51 3.37 0.11
CA TYR A 85 5.89 4.61 0.58
C TYR A 85 6.57 5.05 1.89
N TYR A 86 6.66 6.35 2.11
CA TYR A 86 7.37 6.87 3.29
C TYR A 86 6.39 7.48 4.29
N PHE A 87 6.37 6.89 5.50
CA PHE A 87 5.49 7.29 6.60
C PHE A 87 6.29 7.46 7.88
N ASN A 88 6.09 8.57 8.60
CA ASN A 88 6.58 8.74 9.98
C ASN A 88 8.01 8.25 10.23
N LYS A 89 8.96 8.62 9.35
CA LYS A 89 10.37 8.23 9.42
C LYS A 89 10.69 6.76 9.11
N SER A 90 9.77 6.00 8.53
CA SER A 90 9.98 4.62 8.10
C SER A 90 9.38 4.35 6.71
N TRP A 91 9.81 3.24 6.11
CA TRP A 91 9.32 2.79 4.82
C TRP A 91 8.25 1.73 5.02
N LEU A 92 7.11 1.93 4.36
CA LEU A 92 6.10 0.92 4.13
C LEU A 92 6.35 0.32 2.74
N VAL A 93 6.67 -0.97 2.69
CA VAL A 93 7.08 -1.64 1.45
C VAL A 93 6.09 -2.75 1.14
N PHE A 94 5.51 -2.70 -0.05
CA PHE A 94 4.71 -3.77 -0.61
C PHE A 94 5.59 -4.63 -1.51
N ALA A 95 5.76 -5.90 -1.15
CA ALA A 95 6.49 -6.89 -1.94
C ALA A 95 5.50 -7.81 -2.66
N LEU A 96 5.43 -7.67 -3.98
CA LEU A 96 4.64 -8.52 -4.86
C LEU A 96 5.49 -9.70 -5.30
N HIS A 97 4.99 -10.91 -5.08
CA HIS A 97 5.66 -12.15 -5.49
C HIS A 97 4.92 -12.78 -6.66
N TYR A 98 5.69 -13.16 -7.68
CA TYR A 98 5.19 -13.75 -8.90
C TYR A 98 5.66 -15.19 -9.04
N ASP A 99 4.88 -16.00 -9.76
CA ASP A 99 5.32 -17.30 -10.25
C ASP A 99 6.23 -17.17 -11.49
N PRO A 100 6.80 -18.28 -12.00
CA PRO A 100 7.63 -18.26 -13.21
C PRO A 100 6.92 -17.69 -14.45
N GLU A 101 5.59 -17.77 -14.50
CA GLU A 101 4.75 -17.23 -15.57
C GLU A 101 4.45 -15.73 -15.41
N GLY A 102 4.95 -15.09 -14.35
CA GLY A 102 4.74 -13.66 -14.09
C GLY A 102 3.36 -13.32 -13.55
N ARG A 103 2.70 -14.26 -12.88
CA ARG A 103 1.38 -14.10 -12.24
C ARG A 103 1.52 -13.85 -10.76
N LEU A 104 0.77 -12.88 -10.24
CA LEU A 104 0.81 -12.51 -8.83
C LEU A 104 0.32 -13.66 -7.96
N ARG A 105 1.12 -14.06 -6.97
CA ARG A 105 0.75 -15.11 -6.01
C ARG A 105 0.54 -14.59 -4.60
N ARG A 106 1.37 -13.64 -4.17
CA ARG A 106 1.32 -13.08 -2.80
C ARG A 106 1.71 -11.61 -2.79
N VAL A 107 1.20 -10.90 -1.80
CA VAL A 107 1.56 -9.52 -1.49
C VAL A 107 1.95 -9.47 -0.02
N TYR A 108 3.19 -9.13 0.25
CA TYR A 108 3.70 -8.94 1.61
C TYR A 108 3.79 -7.45 1.91
N LEU A 109 3.38 -7.07 3.11
CA LEU A 109 3.61 -5.75 3.67
C LEU A 109 4.76 -5.80 4.66
N GLN A 110 5.78 -4.99 4.43
CA GLN A 110 6.89 -4.82 5.34
C GLN A 110 6.93 -3.39 5.86
N CYS A 111 7.08 -3.26 7.18
CA CYS A 111 7.43 -1.98 7.79
C CYS A 111 8.30 -2.23 9.03
N PRO A 112 9.63 -2.13 8.89
CA PRO A 112 10.58 -2.52 9.92
C PRO A 112 10.36 -1.84 11.28
N ASN A 113 9.86 -0.60 11.28
CA ASN A 113 9.74 0.20 12.51
C ASN A 113 8.30 0.34 13.03
N CYS A 114 7.31 -0.30 12.40
CA CYS A 114 5.91 0.04 12.70
C CYS A 114 4.91 -1.12 12.79
N ILE A 115 5.29 -2.34 12.38
CA ILE A 115 4.41 -3.52 12.41
C ILE A 115 5.11 -4.68 13.11
N SER A 116 6.11 -5.25 12.41
CA SER A 116 7.00 -6.31 12.85
C SER A 116 8.19 -6.33 11.90
N GLN A 117 9.33 -6.90 12.30
CA GLN A 117 10.47 -7.07 11.39
C GLN A 117 10.14 -8.01 10.23
N GLU A 118 9.22 -8.95 10.42
CA GLU A 118 8.88 -9.99 9.44
C GLU A 118 7.82 -9.54 8.43
N GLY A 119 7.03 -8.51 8.75
CA GLY A 119 5.89 -8.08 7.93
C GLY A 119 4.69 -9.02 8.04
N PHE A 120 3.69 -8.85 7.16
CA PHE A 120 2.55 -9.77 7.04
C PHE A 120 2.05 -9.93 5.60
N ASP A 121 1.39 -11.06 5.33
CA ASP A 121 0.68 -11.33 4.07
C ASP A 121 -0.62 -10.51 3.99
N ILE A 122 -0.80 -9.77 2.89
CA ILE A 122 -2.04 -9.09 2.58
C ILE A 122 -2.96 -10.07 1.83
N PRO A 123 -4.20 -10.28 2.29
CA PRO A 123 -5.13 -11.17 1.60
C PRO A 123 -5.57 -10.57 0.25
N ILE A 124 -5.23 -11.25 -0.85
CA ILE A 124 -5.58 -10.92 -2.25
C ILE A 124 -6.30 -12.06 -2.99
#